data_AF-A0A9N8JDS8-F1
#
_entry.id   AF-A0A9N8JDS8-F1
#
_cell.length_a   1.000
_cell.length_b   1.000
_cell.length_c   1.000
_cell.angle_alpha   90.00
_cell.angle_beta   90.00
_cell.angle_gamma   90.00
#
_symmetry.space_group_name_H-M   'P 1'
#
loop_
_entity.id
_entity.type
_entity.pdbx_description
1 polymer ?
#
loop_
_entity_poly.entity_id
_entity_poly.type
_entity_poly.pdbx_seq_one_letter_code
_entity_poly.pdbx_strand_id
1 'polypeptide(L)'
;MVYLHTSMYRGQRIYMTSTQRKEVANHCRHILSMAALVVAERGTEQHHIIFSVFLAGVNSANDHDKNRAIGIMRAMEGTGISCNVTKSRELLEAVCAEQRARADFGGNAAEVDWVSFAKERGFRIVNLGL
;
A
#
# COMPACT_ATOMS: atom_id res chain seq x y z
N MET A 1 -1.88 -13.35 -7.56
CA MET A 1 -3.18 -12.71 -7.90
C MET A 1 -3.23 -11.21 -7.59
N VAL A 2 -2.60 -10.72 -6.50
CA VAL A 2 -2.54 -9.27 -6.22
C VAL A 2 -1.80 -8.50 -7.31
N TYR A 3 -0.61 -8.93 -7.75
CA TYR A 3 0.14 -8.31 -8.87
C TYR A 3 -0.63 -8.19 -10.19
N LEU A 4 -1.61 -9.07 -10.45
CA LEU A 4 -2.40 -9.10 -11.70
C LEU A 4 -3.60 -8.15 -11.68
N HIS A 5 -3.97 -7.61 -10.52
CA HIS A 5 -5.15 -6.75 -10.35
C HIS A 5 -4.88 -5.48 -9.54
N THR A 6 -3.64 -5.29 -9.05
CA THR A 6 -3.24 -4.11 -8.29
C THR A 6 -2.13 -3.35 -9.01
N SER A 7 -2.55 -2.33 -9.75
CA SER A 7 -1.82 -1.09 -10.06
C SER A 7 -0.30 -1.20 -10.28
N MET A 8 0.17 -2.17 -11.06
CA MET A 8 1.47 -2.05 -11.75
C MET A 8 1.30 -1.27 -13.07
N TYR A 9 0.06 -1.08 -13.54
CA TYR A 9 -0.27 -0.38 -14.77
C TYR A 9 -1.48 0.56 -14.60
N ARG A 10 -1.38 1.74 -15.21
CA ARG A 10 -2.41 2.79 -15.24
C ARG A 10 -3.72 2.24 -15.83
N GLY A 11 -4.86 2.47 -15.16
CA GLY A 11 -6.20 2.11 -15.65
C GLY A 11 -6.72 0.71 -15.32
N GLN A 12 -5.90 -0.16 -14.72
CA GLN A 12 -6.27 -1.55 -14.42
C GLN A 12 -7.45 -1.68 -13.43
N ARG A 13 -7.65 -0.69 -12.55
CA ARG A 13 -8.76 -0.64 -11.59
C ARG A 13 -10.07 -0.07 -12.15
N ILE A 14 -10.03 0.60 -13.31
CA ILE A 14 -11.20 1.27 -13.90
C ILE A 14 -12.19 0.25 -14.47
N TYR A 15 -11.70 -0.92 -14.90
CA TYR A 15 -12.51 -1.99 -15.52
C TYR A 15 -12.78 -3.19 -14.59
N MET A 16 -12.57 -3.05 -13.28
CA MET A 16 -12.78 -4.16 -12.35
C MET A 16 -14.26 -4.40 -12.05
N THR A 17 -14.69 -5.66 -12.18
CA THR A 17 -16.02 -6.09 -11.75
C THR A 17 -16.17 -5.98 -10.22
N SER A 18 -17.43 -5.95 -9.74
CA SER A 18 -17.72 -5.96 -8.30
C SER A 18 -17.09 -7.16 -7.58
N THR A 19 -17.08 -8.34 -8.21
CA THR A 19 -16.46 -9.55 -7.68
C THR A 19 -14.94 -9.40 -7.53
N GLN A 20 -14.26 -8.90 -8.57
CA GLN A 20 -12.81 -8.67 -8.52
C GLN A 20 -12.43 -7.63 -7.45
N ARG A 21 -13.25 -6.58 -7.25
CA ARG A 21 -13.02 -5.60 -6.18
C ARG A 21 -13.11 -6.25 -4.79
N LYS A 22 -14.07 -7.15 -4.57
CA LYS A 22 -14.19 -7.91 -3.31
C LYS A 22 -12.99 -8.84 -3.10
N GLU A 23 -12.54 -9.52 -4.15
CA GLU A 23 -11.36 -10.36 -4.10
C GLU A 23 -10.11 -9.57 -3.74
N VAL A 24 -9.86 -8.43 -4.40
CA VAL A 24 -8.72 -7.57 -4.06
C VAL A 24 -8.79 -7.07 -2.62
N ALA A 25 -9.97 -6.65 -2.15
CA ALA A 25 -10.15 -6.24 -0.76
C ALA A 25 -9.83 -7.39 0.23
N ASN A 26 -10.27 -8.61 -0.07
CA ASN A 26 -9.96 -9.78 0.77
C ASN A 26 -8.46 -10.09 0.77
N HIS A 27 -7.79 -10.05 -0.38
CA HIS A 27 -6.35 -10.27 -0.45
C HIS A 27 -5.56 -9.18 0.29
N CYS A 28 -5.96 -7.90 0.16
CA CYS A 28 -5.33 -6.81 0.92
C CYS A 28 -5.41 -7.07 2.42
N ARG A 29 -6.61 -7.41 2.93
CA ARG A 29 -6.78 -7.73 4.36
C ARG A 29 -5.97 -8.94 4.80
N HIS A 30 -5.87 -9.96 3.95
CA HIS A 30 -5.07 -11.14 4.24
C HIS A 30 -3.58 -10.80 4.33
N ILE A 31 -3.04 -10.01 3.40
CA ILE A 31 -1.66 -9.50 3.45
C ILE A 31 -1.42 -8.73 4.76
N LEU A 32 -2.32 -7.80 5.10
CA LEU A 32 -2.19 -7.00 6.32
C LEU A 32 -2.26 -7.85 7.60
N SER A 33 -3.07 -8.92 7.61
CA SER A 33 -3.11 -9.87 8.72
C SER A 33 -1.84 -10.68 8.86
N MET A 34 -1.30 -11.21 7.75
CA MET A 34 -0.03 -11.94 7.78
C MET A 34 1.13 -11.05 8.17
N ALA A 35 1.20 -9.83 7.63
CA ALA A 35 2.24 -8.88 7.97
C ALA A 35 2.21 -8.49 9.46
N ALA A 36 1.02 -8.31 10.04
CA ALA A 36 0.89 -8.02 11.47
C ALA A 36 1.45 -9.16 12.35
N LEU A 37 1.26 -10.43 11.96
CA LEU A 37 1.84 -11.58 12.66
C LEU A 37 3.37 -11.58 12.56
N VAL A 38 3.91 -11.39 11.35
CA VAL A 38 5.37 -11.32 11.12
C VAL A 38 6.01 -10.21 11.95
N VAL A 39 5.38 -9.03 12.00
CA VAL A 39 5.85 -7.90 12.82
C VAL A 39 5.83 -8.26 14.31
N ALA A 40 4.77 -8.92 14.79
CA ALA A 40 4.63 -9.32 16.19
C ALA A 40 5.68 -10.37 16.61
N GLU A 41 6.06 -11.27 15.71
CA GLU A 41 7.07 -12.31 15.96
C GLU A 41 8.51 -11.76 16.07
N ARG A 42 8.73 -10.46 15.83
CA ARG A 42 10.04 -9.77 15.93
C ARG A 42 11.19 -10.51 15.21
N GLY A 43 10.87 -11.21 14.12
CA GLY A 43 11.88 -11.84 13.27
C GLY A 43 12.88 -10.81 12.73
N THR A 44 14.15 -11.20 12.64
CA THR A 44 15.21 -10.39 12.05
C THR A 44 14.89 -10.08 10.58
N GLU A 45 15.04 -8.81 10.19
CA GLU A 45 14.92 -8.30 8.81
C GLU A 45 13.57 -8.57 8.09
N GLN A 46 12.56 -7.76 8.43
CA GLN A 46 11.22 -7.81 7.82
C GLN A 46 11.13 -7.07 6.47
N HIS A 47 12.25 -6.90 5.76
CA HIS A 47 12.30 -6.12 4.52
C HIS A 47 11.39 -6.65 3.41
N HIS A 48 11.30 -7.96 3.33
CA HIS A 48 10.54 -8.67 2.30
C HIS A 48 9.03 -8.39 2.34
N ILE A 49 8.48 -7.93 3.47
CA ILE A 49 7.05 -7.61 3.58
C ILE A 49 6.72 -6.13 3.35
N ILE A 50 7.71 -5.23 3.29
CA ILE A 50 7.49 -3.77 3.15
C ILE A 50 6.65 -3.47 1.91
N PHE A 51 7.07 -3.97 0.75
CA PHE A 51 6.36 -3.73 -0.50
C PHE A 51 4.94 -4.31 -0.49
N SER A 52 4.77 -5.49 0.10
CA SER A 52 3.46 -6.15 0.19
C SER A 52 2.48 -5.34 1.05
N VAL A 53 2.93 -4.82 2.19
CA VAL A 53 2.13 -3.95 3.07
C VAL A 53 1.81 -2.63 2.39
N PHE A 54 2.80 -2.01 1.75
CA PHE A 54 2.62 -0.79 0.96
C PHE A 54 1.53 -0.97 -0.10
N LEU A 55 1.65 -2.02 -0.91
CA LEU A 55 0.73 -2.30 -2.01
C LEU A 55 -0.68 -2.60 -1.49
N ALA A 56 -0.81 -3.37 -0.40
CA ALA A 56 -2.10 -3.61 0.24
C ALA A 56 -2.75 -2.32 0.74
N GLY A 57 -1.97 -1.39 1.30
CA GLY A 57 -2.44 -0.07 1.71
C GLY A 57 -2.96 0.77 0.54
N VAL A 58 -2.18 0.90 -0.53
CA VAL A 58 -2.56 1.68 -1.73
C VAL A 58 -3.85 1.16 -2.38
N ASN A 59 -4.08 -0.15 -2.33
CA ASN A 59 -5.22 -0.81 -2.97
C ASN A 59 -6.42 -1.00 -2.05
N SER A 60 -6.30 -0.65 -0.78
CA SER A 60 -7.40 -0.72 0.19
C SER A 60 -8.48 0.31 -0.15
N ALA A 61 -9.74 -0.14 -0.11
CA ALA A 61 -10.90 0.68 -0.48
C ALA A 61 -11.41 1.57 0.66
N ASN A 62 -11.10 1.23 1.91
CA ASN A 62 -11.56 1.94 3.09
C ASN A 62 -10.37 2.46 3.91
N ASP A 63 -10.59 3.51 4.70
CA ASP A 63 -9.54 4.12 5.51
C ASP A 63 -9.06 3.23 6.65
N HIS A 64 -9.89 2.30 7.14
CA HIS A 64 -9.48 1.37 8.18
C HIS A 64 -8.30 0.50 7.73
N ASP A 65 -8.42 -0.14 6.57
CA ASP A 65 -7.37 -0.99 6.00
C ASP A 65 -6.12 -0.17 5.60
N LYS A 66 -6.31 1.06 5.10
CA LYS A 66 -5.19 2.00 4.82
C LYS A 66 -4.41 2.37 6.08
N ASN A 67 -5.11 2.77 7.13
CA ASN A 67 -4.51 3.14 8.41
C ASN A 67 -3.84 1.94 9.08
N ARG A 68 -4.41 0.74 8.91
CA ARG A 68 -3.80 -0.52 9.35
C ARG A 68 -2.46 -0.77 8.65
N ALA A 69 -2.37 -0.58 7.33
CA ALA A 69 -1.12 -0.69 6.60
C ALA A 69 -0.06 0.31 7.09
N ILE A 70 -0.44 1.57 7.29
CA ILE A 70 0.44 2.62 7.85
C ILE A 70 0.94 2.21 9.25
N GLY A 71 0.06 1.69 10.11
CA GLY A 71 0.41 1.24 11.46
C GLY A 71 1.41 0.08 11.46
N ILE A 72 1.24 -0.89 10.57
CA ILE A 72 2.18 -2.00 10.38
C ILE A 72 3.55 -1.47 9.95
N MET A 73 3.61 -0.52 9.01
CA MET A 73 4.87 0.09 8.58
C MET A 73 5.55 0.86 9.72
N ARG A 74 4.81 1.60 10.55
CA ARG A 74 5.38 2.25 11.75
C ARG A 74 6.00 1.25 12.73
N ALA A 75 5.35 0.10 12.93
CA ALA A 75 5.88 -0.94 13.80
C ALA A 75 7.18 -1.56 13.24
N MET A 76 7.32 -1.64 11.90
CA MET A 76 8.55 -2.09 11.24
C MET A 76 9.71 -1.09 11.35
N GLU A 77 9.47 0.21 11.56
CA GLU A 77 10.53 1.21 11.69
C GLU A 77 11.42 0.98 12.93
N GLY A 78 10.86 0.34 13.97
CA GLY A 78 11.55 0.07 15.24
C GLY A 78 12.50 -1.14 15.23
N THR A 79 12.61 -1.90 14.14
CA THR A 79 13.32 -3.19 14.10
C THR A 79 14.71 -3.18 13.45
N GLY A 80 15.27 -2.01 13.12
CA GLY A 80 16.71 -1.85 12.87
C GLY A 80 17.14 -1.41 11.47
N ILE A 81 16.23 -1.34 10.50
CA ILE A 81 16.53 -0.80 9.15
C ILE A 81 15.37 0.14 8.76
N SER A 82 15.41 1.35 9.32
CA SER A 82 14.25 2.27 9.31
C SER A 82 14.09 3.04 8.00
N CYS A 83 15.17 3.35 7.27
CA CYS A 83 15.10 4.33 6.18
C CYS A 83 14.17 3.91 5.02
N ASN A 84 14.19 2.65 4.62
CA ASN A 84 13.35 2.14 3.53
C ASN A 84 11.88 2.00 3.97
N VAL A 85 11.65 1.52 5.20
CA VAL A 85 10.30 1.44 5.78
C VAL A 85 9.69 2.83 5.90
N THR A 86 10.44 3.79 6.43
CA THR A 86 10.00 5.18 6.61
C THR A 86 9.64 5.85 5.30
N LYS A 87 10.51 5.77 4.29
CA LYS A 87 10.19 6.34 2.96
C LYS A 87 8.96 5.69 2.33
N SER A 88 8.81 4.38 2.50
CA SER A 88 7.66 3.65 1.96
C SER A 88 6.37 4.01 2.70
N ARG A 89 6.43 4.21 4.02
CA ARG A 89 5.32 4.71 4.84
C ARG A 89 4.92 6.12 4.43
N GLU A 90 5.89 7.03 4.27
CA GLU A 90 5.64 8.42 3.85
C GLU A 90 4.97 8.48 2.47
N LEU A 91 5.44 7.66 1.52
CA LEU A 91 4.79 7.54 0.22
C LEU A 91 3.37 7.00 0.37
N LEU A 92 3.14 5.99 1.21
CA LEU A 92 1.80 5.44 1.45
C LEU A 92 0.87 6.50 2.04
N GLU A 93 1.32 7.27 3.02
CA GLU A 93 0.55 8.36 3.63
C GLU A 93 0.18 9.42 2.59
N ALA A 94 1.14 9.82 1.73
CA ALA A 94 0.91 10.79 0.67
C ALA A 94 -0.09 10.29 -0.38
N VAL A 95 0.04 9.03 -0.82
CA VAL A 95 -0.91 8.41 -1.76
C VAL A 95 -2.30 8.28 -1.14
N CYS A 96 -2.39 7.87 0.13
CA CYS A 96 -3.68 7.78 0.83
C CYS A 96 -4.36 9.15 0.95
N ALA A 97 -3.60 10.20 1.23
CA ALA A 97 -4.10 11.56 1.30
C ALA A 97 -4.63 12.05 -0.06
N GLU A 98 -3.88 11.84 -1.14
CA GLU A 98 -4.32 12.14 -2.51
C GLU A 98 -5.60 11.39 -2.88
N GLN A 99 -5.66 10.09 -2.56
CA GLN A 99 -6.85 9.26 -2.80
C GLN A 99 -8.08 9.76 -2.04
N ARG A 100 -7.92 10.22 -0.79
CA ARG A 100 -9.02 10.81 -0.01
C ARG A 100 -9.47 12.13 -0.62
N ALA A 101 -8.53 13.04 -0.89
CA ALA A 101 -8.83 14.33 -1.51
C ALA A 101 -9.63 14.15 -2.81
N ARG A 102 -9.21 13.24 -3.70
CA ARG A 102 -9.99 12.97 -4.92
C ARG A 102 -11.38 12.44 -4.66
N ALA A 103 -11.55 11.54 -3.68
CA ALA A 103 -12.87 11.03 -3.31
C ALA A 103 -13.78 12.14 -2.78
N ASP A 104 -13.24 13.06 -1.98
CA ASP A 104 -13.97 14.21 -1.43
C ASP A 104 -14.45 15.18 -2.53
N PHE A 105 -13.68 15.31 -3.62
CA PHE A 105 -14.06 16.09 -4.80
C PHE A 105 -14.89 15.31 -5.83
N GLY A 106 -15.45 14.15 -5.47
CA GLY A 106 -16.33 13.34 -6.33
C GLY A 106 -15.61 12.52 -7.41
N GLY A 107 -14.28 12.45 -7.35
CA GLY A 107 -13.46 11.61 -8.21
C GLY A 107 -13.29 10.18 -7.69
N ASN A 108 -12.69 9.31 -8.49
CA ASN A 108 -12.43 7.92 -8.10
C ASN A 108 -11.02 7.79 -7.52
N ALA A 109 -10.92 7.41 -6.24
CA ALA A 109 -9.65 7.13 -5.57
C ALA A 109 -8.77 6.10 -6.31
N ALA A 110 -9.37 5.21 -7.10
CA ALA A 110 -8.64 4.23 -7.91
C ALA A 110 -7.90 4.81 -9.12
N GLU A 111 -8.13 6.08 -9.47
CA GLU A 111 -7.45 6.78 -10.56
C GLU A 111 -6.07 7.32 -10.15
N VAL A 112 -5.74 7.29 -8.85
CA VAL A 112 -4.42 7.64 -8.37
C VAL A 112 -3.45 6.52 -8.75
N ASP A 113 -2.69 6.73 -9.83
CA ASP A 113 -1.55 5.90 -10.18
C ASP A 113 -0.38 6.25 -9.26
N TRP A 114 -0.16 5.43 -8.24
CA TRP A 114 0.84 5.66 -7.21
C TRP A 114 2.27 5.70 -7.77
N VAL A 115 2.56 5.04 -8.89
CA VAL A 115 3.89 5.05 -9.53
C VAL A 115 4.17 6.41 -10.15
N SER A 116 3.21 6.94 -10.93
CA SER A 116 3.32 8.28 -11.50
C SER A 116 3.34 9.34 -10.41
N PHE A 117 2.47 9.22 -9.40
CA PHE A 117 2.45 10.10 -8.24
C PHE A 117 3.79 10.12 -7.48
N ALA A 118 4.40 8.95 -7.25
CA ALA A 118 5.70 8.84 -6.61
C ALA A 118 6.78 9.57 -7.41
N LYS A 119 6.82 9.40 -8.73
CA LYS A 119 7.77 10.07 -9.62
C LYS A 119 7.61 11.60 -9.60
N GLU A 120 6.38 12.09 -9.72
CA GLU A 120 6.05 13.52 -9.70
C GLU A 120 6.45 14.19 -8.38
N ARG A 121 6.36 13.46 -7.27
CA ARG A 121 6.71 13.94 -5.92
C ARG A 121 8.16 13.65 -5.53
N GLY A 122 8.97 13.06 -6.41
CA GLY A 122 10.39 12.79 -6.17
C GLY A 122 10.71 11.56 -5.30
N PHE A 123 9.75 10.66 -5.08
CA PHE A 123 9.99 9.41 -4.35
C PHE A 123 10.75 8.40 -5.23
N ARG A 124 11.87 7.86 -4.72
CA ARG A 124 12.65 6.80 -5.38
C ARG A 124 12.05 5.43 -5.08
N ILE A 125 11.38 4.83 -6.06
CA ILE A 125 10.67 3.53 -5.98
C ILE A 125 11.60 2.35 -5.70
N VAL A 126 12.89 2.46 -6.05
CA VAL A 126 13.92 1.40 -5.85
C VAL A 126 14.11 1.00 -4.38
N ASN A 127 13.66 1.82 -3.42
CA ASN A 127 13.82 1.57 -1.99
C ASN A 127 12.71 0.68 -1.36
N LEU A 128 11.81 0.10 -2.17
CA LEU A 128 10.72 -0.75 -1.68
C LEU A 128 11.12 -2.22 -1.46
N GLY A 129 12.36 -2.61 -1.75
CA GLY A 129 12.87 -3.98 -1.47
C GLY A 129 12.35 -5.06 -2.44
N LEU A 130 12.22 -4.71 -3.73
CA LEU A 130 11.90 -5.65 -4.82
C LEU A 130 13.06 -6.62 -5.11
#